data_AF-A0A151SRZ7-F1
#
_entry.id   AF-A0A151SRZ7-F1
#
_cell.length_a   1.000
_cell.length_b   1.000
_cell.length_c   1.000
_cell.angle_alpha   90.00
_cell.angle_beta   90.00
_cell.angle_gamma   90.00
#
_symmetry.space_group_name_H-M   'P 1'
#
loop_
_entity.id
_entity.type
_entity.pdbx_description
1 polymer ?
#
loop_
_entity_poly.entity_id
_entity_poly.type
_entity_poly.pdbx_seq_one_letter_code
_entity_poly.pdbx_strand_id
1 'polypeptide(L)'
;MFESVARHSPGFDPPSYHETRVKYLKYHVEMTNLSLDDHKTYWKKFGCTIMTDGWTDKRRRTILNFLVNSPLGTFPIYNIFFS
;
A
#
# COMPACT_ATOMS: atom_id res chain seq x y z
N MET A 1 -3.60 18.04 -4.05
CA MET A 1 -2.25 17.73 -3.52
C MET A 1 -1.17 18.38 -4.39
N PHE A 2 -0.94 17.92 -5.63
CA PHE A 2 0.07 18.51 -6.51
C PHE A 2 -0.18 19.98 -6.88
N GLU A 3 -1.44 20.39 -7.00
CA GLU A 3 -1.82 21.79 -7.21
C GLU A 3 -1.38 22.70 -6.03
N SER A 4 -1.43 22.20 -4.80
CA SER A 4 -0.93 22.93 -3.63
C SER A 4 0.60 23.03 -3.64
N VAL A 5 1.29 22.02 -4.16
CA VAL A 5 2.76 22.02 -4.31
C VAL A 5 3.17 23.01 -5.41
N ALA A 6 2.50 22.98 -6.56
CA ALA A 6 2.75 23.89 -7.69
C ALA A 6 2.58 25.37 -7.29
N ARG A 7 1.63 25.70 -6.41
CA ARG A 7 1.43 27.07 -5.90
C ARG A 7 2.59 27.60 -5.05
N HIS A 8 3.37 26.73 -4.41
CA HIS A 8 4.48 27.11 -3.53
C HIS A 8 5.86 26.82 -4.15
N SER A 9 5.90 26.23 -5.34
CA SER A 9 7.14 25.89 -6.07
C SER A 9 7.01 26.31 -7.54
N PRO A 10 7.35 27.58 -7.86
CA PRO A 10 7.35 28.07 -9.23
C PRO A 10 8.24 27.18 -10.10
N GLY A 11 7.67 26.55 -11.13
CA GLY A 11 8.38 25.63 -12.04
C GLY A 11 8.22 24.13 -11.72
N PHE A 12 7.39 23.75 -10.74
CA PHE A 12 7.02 22.36 -10.53
C PHE A 12 5.94 21.91 -11.52
N ASP A 13 6.33 21.06 -12.47
CA ASP A 13 5.38 20.35 -13.32
C ASP A 13 4.89 19.07 -12.64
N PRO A 14 3.58 18.94 -12.35
CA PRO A 14 3.05 17.75 -11.73
C PRO A 14 3.16 16.55 -12.67
N PRO A 15 3.44 15.34 -12.14
CA PRO A 15 3.49 14.15 -12.96
C PRO A 15 2.14 13.90 -13.62
N SER A 16 2.17 13.42 -14.87
CA SER A 16 0.95 13.05 -15.56
C SER A 16 0.26 11.86 -14.87
N TYR A 17 -1.04 11.71 -15.11
CA TYR A 17 -1.80 10.56 -14.60
C TYR A 17 -1.17 9.22 -14.98
N HIS A 18 -0.63 9.13 -16.20
CA HIS A 18 0.04 7.92 -16.68
C HIS A 18 1.33 7.63 -15.89
N GLU A 19 2.16 8.65 -15.67
CA GLU A 19 3.39 8.50 -14.87
C GLU A 19 3.08 8.09 -13.44
N THR A 20 2.06 8.70 -12.81
CA THR A 20 1.65 8.32 -11.45
C THR A 20 1.21 6.87 -11.37
N ARG A 21 0.32 6.45 -12.28
CA ARG A 21 -0.24 5.09 -12.27
C ARG A 21 0.78 4.01 -12.62
N VAL A 22 1.79 4.33 -13.43
CA VAL A 22 2.73 3.32 -13.93
C VAL A 22 4.09 3.44 -13.26
N LYS A 23 4.77 4.57 -13.45
CA LYS A 23 6.16 4.75 -13.00
C LYS A 23 6.23 4.86 -11.48
N TYR A 24 5.49 5.80 -10.90
CA TYR A 24 5.54 6.03 -9.46
C TYR A 24 4.90 4.90 -8.68
N LEU A 25 3.80 4.31 -9.17
CA LEU A 25 3.22 3.13 -8.53
C LEU A 25 4.21 1.96 -8.47
N LYS A 26 4.91 1.65 -9.58
CA LYS A 26 5.92 0.59 -9.60
C LYS A 26 7.06 0.88 -8.62
N TYR A 27 7.55 2.11 -8.61
CA TYR A 27 8.60 2.55 -7.68
C TYR A 27 8.16 2.38 -6.22
N HIS A 28 6.95 2.78 -5.87
CA HIS A 28 6.41 2.60 -4.53
C HIS A 28 6.23 1.12 -4.17
N VAL A 29 5.76 0.27 -5.09
CA VAL A 29 5.65 -1.18 -4.85
C VAL A 29 7.02 -1.79 -4.56
N GLU A 30 8.06 -1.40 -5.30
CA GLU A 30 9.43 -1.87 -5.07
C GLU A 30 9.94 -1.43 -3.69
N MET A 31 9.77 -0.16 -3.33
CA MET A 31 10.13 0.34 -2.00
C MET A 31 9.40 -0.39 -0.87
N THR A 32 8.09 -0.63 -1.04
CA THR A 32 7.29 -1.38 -0.07
C THR A 32 7.79 -2.82 0.06
N ASN A 33 8.17 -3.47 -1.03
CA ASN A 33 8.74 -4.82 -1.00
C ASN A 33 10.10 -4.86 -0.29
N LEU A 34 10.95 -3.85 -0.48
CA LEU A 34 12.22 -3.75 0.25
C LEU A 34 11.97 -3.60 1.76
N SER A 35 11.04 -2.74 2.16
CA SER A 35 10.65 -2.59 3.57
C SER A 35 10.04 -3.87 4.16
N LEU A 36 9.36 -4.68 3.34
CA LEU A 36 8.72 -5.91 3.77
C LEU A 36 9.74 -6.99 4.20
N ASP A 37 10.97 -6.97 3.69
CA ASP A 37 11.96 -8.01 3.99
C ASP A 37 12.45 -7.97 5.46
N ASP A 38 12.52 -6.78 6.06
CA ASP A 38 12.80 -6.64 7.49
C ASP A 38 11.67 -7.25 8.34
N HIS A 39 10.42 -6.98 7.94
CA HIS A 39 9.23 -7.56 8.57
C HIS A 39 9.23 -9.09 8.44
N LYS A 40 9.49 -9.66 7.25
CA LYS A 40 9.56 -11.12 7.03
C LYS A 40 10.63 -11.78 7.89
N THR A 41 11.79 -11.15 8.01
CA THR A 41 12.91 -11.66 8.83
C THR A 41 12.50 -11.71 10.30
N TYR A 42 11.81 -10.67 10.78
CA TYR A 42 11.27 -10.63 12.14
C TYR A 42 10.18 -11.68 12.35
N TRP A 43 9.23 -11.81 11.43
CA TRP A 43 8.14 -12.78 11.48
C TRP A 43 8.67 -14.22 11.52
N LYS A 44 9.76 -14.51 10.80
CA LYS A 44 10.42 -15.82 10.84
C LYS A 44 11.02 -16.13 12.22
N LYS A 45 11.48 -15.11 12.96
CA LYS A 45 12.13 -15.27 14.27
C LYS A 45 11.14 -15.31 15.44
N PHE A 46 10.15 -14.42 15.44
CA PHE A 46 9.25 -14.20 16.58
C PHE A 46 7.80 -14.59 16.29
N GLY A 47 7.49 -14.97 15.06
CA GLY A 47 6.12 -15.20 14.61
C GLY A 47 5.38 -13.92 14.22
N CYS A 48 4.16 -14.09 13.75
CA CYS A 48 3.23 -13.02 13.43
C CYS A 48 1.78 -13.52 13.52
N THR A 49 0.82 -12.61 13.63
CA THR A 49 -0.61 -12.92 13.57
C THR A 49 -1.16 -12.46 12.23
N ILE A 50 -1.82 -13.34 11.49
CA ILE A 50 -2.54 -12.97 10.27
C ILE A 50 -3.94 -12.54 10.67
N MET A 51 -4.34 -11.34 10.26
CA MET A 51 -5.65 -10.77 10.47
C MET A 51 -6.33 -10.58 9.11
N THR A 52 -7.66 -10.67 9.11
CA THR A 52 -8.47 -10.39 7.93
C THR A 52 -9.57 -9.42 8.31
N ASP A 53 -9.75 -8.40 7.48
CA ASP A 53 -10.87 -7.47 7.55
C ASP A 53 -11.58 -7.48 6.20
N GLY A 54 -12.90 -7.43 6.26
CA GLY A 54 -13.76 -7.47 5.09
C GLY A 54 -14.75 -6.32 5.11
N TRP A 55 -14.95 -5.69 3.96
CA TRP A 55 -15.97 -4.66 3.76
C TRP A 55 -16.72 -4.93 2.45
N THR A 56 -18.05 -4.83 2.50
CA THR A 56 -18.92 -4.89 1.32
C THR A 56 -19.52 -3.51 1.04
N ASP A 57 -19.40 -3.04 -0.20
CA ASP A 57 -20.00 -1.77 -0.62
C ASP A 57 -21.52 -1.88 -0.91
N LYS A 58 -22.18 -0.74 -1.13
CA LYS A 58 -23.62 -0.72 -1.46
C LYS A 58 -23.97 -1.42 -2.77
N ARG A 59 -22.99 -1.69 -3.63
CA ARG A 59 -23.13 -2.40 -4.91
C ARG A 59 -22.82 -3.89 -4.76
N ARG A 60 -22.72 -4.40 -3.53
CA ARG A 60 -22.37 -5.79 -3.18
C ARG A 60 -20.99 -6.23 -3.65
N ARG A 61 -20.06 -5.29 -3.84
CA ARG A 61 -18.65 -5.60 -4.07
C ARG A 61 -17.98 -5.79 -2.73
N THR A 62 -17.37 -6.94 -2.52
CA THR A 62 -16.70 -7.27 -1.27
C THR A 62 -15.20 -7.14 -1.45
N ILE A 63 -14.55 -6.47 -0.51
CA ILE A 63 -13.10 -6.36 -0.41
C ILE A 63 -12.70 -7.10 0.87
N LEU A 64 -11.76 -8.01 0.73
CA LEU A 64 -11.15 -8.72 1.85
C LEU A 64 -9.67 -8.32 1.89
N ASN A 65 -9.24 -7.64 2.95
CA ASN A 65 -7.84 -7.33 3.17
C ASN A 65 -7.21 -8.34 4.13
N PHE A 66 -5.99 -8.71 3.83
CA PHE A 66 -5.13 -9.55 4.65
C PHE A 66 -4.01 -8.70 5.23
N LEU A 67 -3.89 -8.73 6.54
CA LEU A 67 -2.94 -7.95 7.32
C LEU A 67 -2.09 -8.91 8.14
N VAL A 68 -0.82 -8.60 8.31
CA VAL A 68 0.08 -9.32 9.22
C VAL A 68 0.45 -8.40 10.35
N ASN A 69 0.17 -8.80 11.58
CA ASN A 69 0.53 -8.07 12.79
C ASN A 69 1.74 -8.69 13.48
N SER A 70 2.73 -7.87 13.80
CA SER A 70 3.85 -8.23 14.66
C SER A 70 4.23 -7.05 15.58
N PRO A 71 5.08 -7.25 16.59
CA PRO A 71 5.60 -6.14 17.40
C PRO A 71 6.33 -5.04 16.61
N LEU A 72 6.80 -5.32 15.39
CA LEU A 72 7.33 -4.28 14.49
C LEU A 72 6.25 -3.40 13.86
N GLY A 73 5.00 -3.85 13.88
CA GLY A 73 3.85 -3.16 13.32
C GLY A 73 2.94 -4.07 12.52
N THR A 74 1.89 -3.46 11.97
CA THR A 74 0.93 -4.11 11.08
C THR A 74 1.27 -3.83 9.63
N PHE A 75 1.33 -4.87 8.79
CA PHE A 75 1.67 -4.76 7.38
C PHE A 75 0.59 -5.40 6.49
N PRO A 76 0.04 -4.69 5.49
CA PRO A 76 -0.90 -5.26 4.53
C PRO A 76 -0.17 -6.14 3.51
N ILE A 77 -0.68 -7.35 3.29
CA ILE A 77 -0.08 -8.31 2.35
C ILE A 77 -0.88 -8.44 1.06
N TYR A 78 -2.20 -8.62 1.13
CA TYR A 78 -3.04 -8.81 -0.06
C TYR A 78 -4.43 -8.22 0.15
N ASN A 79 -5.02 -7.75 -0.96
CA ASN A 79 -6.42 -7.37 -1.02
C ASN A 79 -7.09 -8.19 -2.12
N ILE A 80 -8.21 -8.84 -1.80
CA ILE A 80 -9.01 -9.60 -2.76
C ILE A 80 -10.29 -8.84 -3.02
N PHE A 81 -10.56 -8.56 -4.30
CA PHE A 81 -11.79 -7.95 -4.76
C PHE A 81 -12.73 -9.04 -5.28
N PHE A 82 -13.90 -9.15 -4.66
CA PHE A 82 -15.01 -9.96 -5.14
C PHE A 82 -16.01 -9.01 -5.83
N SER A 83 -16.07 -9.10 -7.16
CA SER A 83 -16.91 -8.26 -8.03
C SER A 83 -18.17 -8.98 -8.51
#